data_AF-A0A140L3V0-F1
#
_entry.id   AF-A0A140L3V0-F1
#
_cell.length_a   1.000
_cell.length_b   1.000
_cell.length_c   1.000
_cell.angle_alpha   90.00
_cell.angle_beta   90.00
_cell.angle_gamma   90.00
#
_symmetry.space_group_name_H-M   'P 1'
#
loop_
_entity.id
_entity.type
_entity.pdbx_description
1 polymer ?
#
loop_
_entity_poly.entity_id
_entity_poly.type
_entity_poly.pdbx_seq_one_letter_code
_entity_poly.pdbx_strand_id
1 'polypeptide(L)'
;MTYVLSAKAFGGMNIEEILSGLKGGYFHVAPMIVKVAVINLGMTKEELMALVNMNYSLNIFDEDFSIQQLNSLSHDVIMISNGKVDSKKLPKMVEKIKACIGKKTILGVGLGKDLIALAMKELEDGEVLSKEGNILKNEKYKVFCADGSTGNDFGDLIKYIV
;
A
#
# COMPACT_ATOMS: atom_id res chain seq x y z
N MET A 1 15.04 28.35 -4.84
CA MET A 1 15.36 27.03 -5.43
C MET A 1 15.19 26.00 -4.32
N THR A 2 14.39 24.95 -4.54
CA THR A 2 14.07 23.95 -3.52
C THR A 2 14.82 22.66 -3.86
N TYR A 3 15.56 22.12 -2.89
CA TYR A 3 16.29 20.86 -3.02
C TYR A 3 15.55 19.77 -2.26
N VAL A 4 15.43 18.58 -2.86
CA VAL A 4 14.86 17.39 -2.21
C VAL A 4 16.00 16.42 -1.92
N LEU A 5 16.11 16.00 -0.67
CA LEU A 5 17.13 15.07 -0.19
C LEU A 5 16.48 13.79 0.29
N SER A 6 17.11 12.65 0.01
CA SER A 6 16.68 11.37 0.61
C SER A 6 17.08 11.32 2.08
N ALA A 7 16.37 10.54 2.90
CA ALA A 7 16.74 10.32 4.31
C ALA A 7 18.19 9.81 4.46
N LYS A 8 18.64 8.95 3.53
CA LYS A 8 20.02 8.45 3.49
C LYS A 8 21.03 9.56 3.21
N ALA A 9 20.74 10.45 2.27
CA ALA A 9 21.61 11.60 1.98
C ALA A 9 21.65 12.54 3.19
N PHE A 10 20.50 12.83 3.78
CA PHE A 10 20.38 13.68 4.96
C PHE A 10 21.20 13.14 6.16
N GLY A 11 21.16 11.83 6.41
CA GLY A 11 21.93 11.19 7.49
C GLY A 11 23.46 11.25 7.32
N GLY A 12 23.96 11.56 6.12
CA GLY A 12 25.39 11.74 5.85
C GLY A 12 25.87 13.19 5.92
N MET A 13 24.98 14.15 6.19
CA MET A 13 25.30 15.58 6.19
C MET A 13 25.71 16.08 7.57
N ASN A 14 26.59 17.08 7.61
CA ASN A 14 26.88 17.83 8.83
C ASN A 14 25.76 18.85 9.10
N ILE A 15 24.78 18.45 9.91
CA ILE A 15 23.60 19.28 10.20
C ILE A 15 23.98 20.55 10.97
N GLU A 16 24.96 20.49 11.89
CA GLU A 16 25.39 21.65 12.67
C GLU A 16 25.97 22.76 11.77
N GLU A 17 26.77 22.37 10.80
CA GLU A 17 27.33 23.27 9.79
C GLU A 17 26.23 23.90 8.93
N ILE A 18 25.27 23.08 8.46
CA ILE A 18 24.13 23.57 7.68
C ILE A 18 23.34 24.60 8.49
N LEU A 19 22.98 24.28 9.74
CA LEU A 19 22.18 25.15 10.60
C LEU A 19 22.91 26.45 10.96
N SER A 20 24.21 26.40 11.27
CA SER A 20 25.02 27.59 11.55
C SER A 20 25.20 28.51 10.33
N GLY A 21 25.11 27.94 9.13
CA GLY A 21 25.14 28.66 7.85
C GLY A 21 23.83 29.33 7.45
N LEU A 22 22.70 29.07 8.13
CA LEU A 22 21.37 29.61 7.80
C LEU A 22 21.19 31.10 8.15
N LYS A 23 22.02 31.99 7.60
CA LYS A 23 21.85 33.43 7.80
C LYS A 23 20.72 33.97 6.94
N GLY A 24 19.57 34.27 7.57
CA GLY A 24 18.38 34.81 6.90
C GLY A 24 17.60 33.83 6.03
N GLY A 25 17.92 32.52 6.13
CA GLY A 25 17.24 31.44 5.42
C GLY A 25 16.35 30.59 6.32
N TYR A 26 15.77 29.53 5.75
CA TYR A 26 15.00 28.53 6.49
C TYR A 26 15.33 27.12 5.99
N PHE A 27 15.17 26.13 6.85
CA PHE A 27 15.26 24.73 6.51
C PHE A 27 13.90 24.07 6.76
N HIS A 28 13.33 23.45 5.74
CA HIS A 28 12.04 22.78 5.85
C HIS A 28 12.23 21.27 5.75
N VAL A 29 11.84 20.56 6.82
CA VAL A 29 11.73 19.10 6.84
C VAL A 29 10.26 18.76 6.71
N ALA A 30 9.88 18.22 5.55
CA ALA A 30 8.54 17.67 5.36
C ALA A 30 8.46 16.28 6.01
N PRO A 31 7.31 15.91 6.62
CA PRO A 31 7.11 14.55 7.08
C PRO A 31 7.11 13.58 5.90
N MET A 32 7.57 12.36 6.14
CA MET A 32 7.38 11.28 5.16
C MET A 32 5.91 10.90 5.13
N ILE A 33 5.27 11.06 3.97
CA ILE A 33 3.88 10.65 3.74
C ILE A 33 3.91 9.37 2.91
N VAL A 34 3.36 8.28 3.47
CA VAL A 34 3.26 7.00 2.76
C VAL A 34 2.26 7.14 1.61
N LYS A 35 2.64 6.64 0.44
CA LYS A 35 1.79 6.65 -0.76
C LYS A 35 1.10 5.31 -0.92
N VAL A 36 -0.23 5.33 -0.89
CA VAL A 36 -1.06 4.13 -0.99
C VAL A 36 -1.83 4.15 -2.30
N ALA A 37 -1.61 3.15 -3.14
CA ALA A 37 -2.44 2.87 -4.29
C ALA A 37 -3.60 1.97 -3.88
N VAL A 38 -4.84 2.44 -3.99
CA VAL A 38 -6.03 1.68 -3.60
C VAL A 38 -6.73 1.17 -4.85
N ILE A 39 -6.82 -0.16 -5.00
CA ILE A 39 -7.67 -0.81 -6.00
C ILE A 39 -9.05 -1.00 -5.37
N ASN A 40 -9.99 -0.14 -5.76
CA ASN A 40 -11.34 -0.09 -5.24
C ASN A 40 -12.23 -1.12 -5.97
N LEU A 41 -12.62 -2.16 -5.25
CA LEU A 41 -13.57 -3.19 -5.69
C LEU A 41 -15.01 -2.91 -5.21
N GLY A 42 -15.24 -1.80 -4.50
CA GLY A 42 -16.56 -1.43 -3.97
C GLY A 42 -16.55 -1.00 -2.51
N MET A 43 -15.62 -0.12 -2.12
CA MET A 43 -15.55 0.45 -0.78
C MET A 43 -16.80 1.26 -0.43
N THR A 44 -17.16 1.23 0.85
CA THR A 44 -18.17 2.16 1.39
C THR A 44 -17.58 3.55 1.63
N LYS A 45 -18.47 4.52 1.87
CA LYS A 45 -18.05 5.88 2.26
C LYS A 45 -17.27 5.83 3.57
N GLU A 46 -17.70 5.02 4.53
CA GLU A 46 -17.07 4.88 5.85
C GLU A 46 -15.64 4.35 5.73
N GLU A 47 -15.41 3.34 4.89
CA GLU A 47 -14.07 2.79 4.61
C GLU A 47 -13.16 3.82 3.93
N LEU A 48 -13.68 4.55 2.94
CA LEU A 48 -12.93 5.62 2.29
C LEU A 48 -12.58 6.74 3.28
N MET A 49 -13.54 7.17 4.11
CA MET A 49 -13.29 8.20 5.13
C MET A 49 -12.29 7.72 6.18
N ALA A 50 -12.29 6.43 6.54
CA ALA A 50 -11.28 5.86 7.42
C ALA A 50 -9.87 6.01 6.82
N LEU A 51 -9.70 5.76 5.51
CA LEU A 51 -8.42 5.97 4.82
C LEU A 51 -8.05 7.45 4.69
N VAL A 52 -8.99 8.31 4.32
CA VAL A 52 -8.76 9.76 4.13
C VAL A 52 -8.38 10.45 5.45
N ASN A 53 -8.89 9.96 6.57
CA ASN A 53 -8.54 10.48 7.90
C ASN A 53 -7.15 10.04 8.38
N MET A 54 -6.41 9.25 7.59
CA MET A 54 -5.03 8.87 7.86
C MET A 54 -4.05 9.79 7.12
N ASN A 55 -2.82 9.92 7.63
CA ASN A 55 -1.75 10.73 7.01
C ASN A 55 -1.09 10.02 5.81
N TYR A 56 -1.89 9.63 4.82
CA TYR A 56 -1.44 8.96 3.60
C TYR A 56 -1.75 9.78 2.34
N SER A 57 -0.95 9.57 1.30
CA SER A 57 -1.24 10.06 -0.06
C SER A 57 -1.93 8.95 -0.83
N LEU A 58 -3.22 9.12 -1.12
CA LEU A 58 -4.06 8.10 -1.72
C LEU A 58 -4.19 8.30 -3.23
N ASN A 59 -3.91 7.24 -4.01
CA ASN A 59 -4.30 7.14 -5.42
C ASN A 59 -5.34 6.03 -5.54
N ILE A 60 -6.59 6.36 -5.86
CA ILE A 60 -7.69 5.39 -5.92
C ILE A 60 -7.98 5.03 -7.37
N PHE A 61 -8.00 3.74 -7.65
CA PHE A 61 -8.25 3.15 -8.96
C PHE A 61 -9.51 2.29 -8.89
N ASP A 62 -10.25 2.19 -9.98
CA ASP A 62 -11.34 1.22 -10.12
C ASP A 62 -10.80 -0.18 -10.50
N GLU A 63 -11.70 -1.14 -10.70
CA GLU A 63 -11.36 -2.50 -11.10
C GLU A 63 -10.75 -2.62 -12.52
N ASP A 64 -10.93 -1.59 -13.37
CA ASP A 64 -10.49 -1.60 -14.77
C ASP A 64 -9.08 -1.02 -14.97
N PHE A 65 -8.41 -0.59 -13.89
CA PHE A 65 -7.04 -0.06 -13.88
C PHE A 65 -6.03 -0.89 -14.70
N SER A 66 -5.02 -0.24 -15.28
CA SER A 66 -3.90 -0.93 -15.91
C SER A 66 -2.67 -0.96 -15.01
N ILE A 67 -1.84 -2.01 -15.15
CA ILE A 67 -0.53 -2.08 -14.45
C ILE A 67 0.37 -0.91 -14.84
N GLN A 68 0.28 -0.44 -16.09
CA GLN A 68 1.02 0.72 -16.56
C GLN A 68 0.59 1.99 -15.83
N GLN A 69 -0.71 2.23 -15.68
CA GLN A 69 -1.24 3.37 -14.95
C GLN A 69 -0.85 3.29 -13.47
N LEU A 70 -0.99 2.12 -12.83
CA LEU A 70 -0.57 1.90 -11.46
C LEU A 70 0.92 2.24 -11.25
N ASN A 71 1.78 1.76 -12.14
CA ASN A 71 3.24 1.99 -12.06
C ASN A 71 3.66 3.41 -12.44
N SER A 72 2.84 4.15 -13.19
CA SER A 72 3.11 5.56 -13.51
C SER A 72 2.98 6.50 -12.30
N LEU A 73 2.27 6.06 -11.26
CA LEU A 73 2.08 6.80 -10.02
C LEU A 73 2.96 6.19 -8.93
N SER A 74 3.73 7.03 -8.23
CA SER A 74 4.57 6.59 -7.12
C SER A 74 3.70 6.06 -5.98
N HIS A 75 3.98 4.83 -5.54
CA HIS A 75 3.33 4.19 -4.41
C HIS A 75 4.31 3.30 -3.63
N ASP A 76 4.07 3.20 -2.33
CA ASP A 76 4.83 2.38 -1.39
C ASP A 76 4.06 1.10 -1.05
N VAL A 77 2.73 1.21 -1.01
CA VAL A 77 1.80 0.15 -0.66
C VAL A 77 0.68 0.07 -1.69
N ILE A 78 0.25 -1.15 -2.02
CA ILE A 78 -0.97 -1.41 -2.81
C ILE A 78 -2.01 -1.99 -1.86
N MET A 79 -3.18 -1.38 -1.80
CA MET A 79 -4.32 -1.85 -1.02
C MET A 79 -5.44 -2.28 -1.94
N ILE A 80 -5.97 -3.48 -1.74
CA ILE A 80 -7.07 -4.04 -2.52
C ILE A 80 -8.26 -4.16 -1.59
N SER A 81 -9.30 -3.37 -1.89
CA SER A 81 -10.45 -3.25 -1.00
C SER A 81 -11.37 -4.46 -1.08
N ASN A 82 -12.33 -4.48 -0.16
CA ASN A 82 -13.49 -5.34 -0.29
C ASN A 82 -14.42 -4.85 -1.42
N GLY A 83 -15.38 -5.69 -1.80
CA GLY A 83 -16.47 -5.34 -2.70
C GLY A 83 -16.91 -6.51 -3.58
N LYS A 84 -17.20 -6.22 -4.85
CA LYS A 84 -17.70 -7.21 -5.83
C LYS A 84 -17.05 -6.95 -7.18
N VAL A 85 -16.63 -8.03 -7.85
CA VAL A 85 -16.06 -8.00 -9.20
C VAL A 85 -16.85 -8.99 -10.07
N ASP A 86 -17.10 -8.64 -11.32
CA ASP A 86 -17.72 -9.56 -12.29
C ASP A 86 -16.86 -10.84 -12.40
N SER A 87 -17.50 -12.01 -12.36
CA SER A 87 -16.81 -13.30 -12.42
C SER A 87 -15.92 -13.45 -13.67
N LYS A 88 -16.29 -12.81 -14.78
CA LYS A 88 -15.50 -12.78 -16.03
C LYS A 88 -14.22 -11.95 -15.89
N LYS A 89 -14.18 -10.98 -14.98
CA LYS A 89 -13.01 -10.13 -14.71
C LYS A 89 -12.06 -10.72 -13.66
N LEU A 90 -12.52 -11.66 -12.84
CA LEU A 90 -11.70 -12.28 -11.77
C LEU A 90 -10.36 -12.83 -12.28
N PRO A 91 -10.27 -13.61 -13.38
CA PRO A 91 -8.97 -14.14 -13.83
C PRO A 91 -7.98 -13.03 -14.17
N LYS A 92 -8.44 -12.02 -14.91
CA LYS A 92 -7.62 -10.85 -15.26
C LYS A 92 -7.21 -10.05 -14.02
N MET A 93 -8.06 -9.96 -13.01
CA MET A 93 -7.73 -9.30 -11.75
C MET A 93 -6.64 -10.06 -10.98
N VAL A 94 -6.73 -11.39 -10.91
CA VAL A 94 -5.71 -12.25 -10.31
C VAL A 94 -4.36 -12.09 -11.02
N GLU A 95 -4.35 -12.06 -12.37
CA GLU A 95 -3.12 -11.81 -13.14
C GLU A 95 -2.49 -10.45 -12.84
N LYS A 96 -3.30 -9.39 -12.76
CA LYS A 96 -2.83 -8.04 -12.39
C LYS A 96 -2.21 -8.05 -10.98
N ILE A 97 -2.88 -8.68 -10.01
CA ILE A 97 -2.41 -8.76 -8.62
C ILE A 97 -1.10 -9.55 -8.54
N LYS A 98 -1.03 -10.70 -9.22
CA LYS A 98 0.17 -11.53 -9.32
C LYS A 98 1.36 -10.72 -9.84
N ALA A 99 1.15 -9.87 -10.85
CA ALA A 99 2.19 -8.99 -11.38
C ALA A 99 2.68 -7.92 -10.39
N CYS A 100 1.97 -7.67 -9.30
CA CYS A 100 2.34 -6.74 -8.24
C CYS A 100 3.07 -7.41 -7.06
N ILE A 101 2.84 -8.70 -6.82
CA ILE A 101 3.42 -9.43 -5.68
C ILE A 101 4.96 -9.39 -5.74
N GLY A 102 5.59 -9.15 -4.60
CA GLY A 102 7.05 -9.06 -4.46
C GLY A 102 7.68 -7.74 -4.90
N LYS A 103 6.91 -6.80 -5.47
CA LYS A 103 7.42 -5.45 -5.84
C LYS A 103 7.22 -4.42 -4.74
N LYS A 104 6.06 -4.47 -4.07
CA LYS A 104 5.61 -3.54 -3.03
C LYS A 104 4.82 -4.31 -1.98
N THR A 105 4.63 -3.69 -0.82
CA THR A 105 3.72 -4.23 0.19
C THR A 105 2.31 -4.28 -0.38
N ILE A 106 1.61 -5.40 -0.21
CA ILE A 106 0.22 -5.56 -0.67
C ILE A 106 -0.67 -5.84 0.53
N LEU A 107 -1.75 -5.08 0.64
CA LEU A 107 -2.80 -5.22 1.65
C LEU A 107 -4.10 -5.68 1.00
N GLY A 108 -4.77 -6.68 1.57
CA GLY A 108 -6.05 -7.18 1.07
C GLY A 108 -7.14 -7.24 2.13
N VAL A 109 -8.33 -6.76 1.81
CA VAL A 109 -9.50 -6.85 2.71
C VAL A 109 -10.67 -7.53 2.00
N GLY A 110 -11.33 -8.48 2.66
CA GLY A 110 -12.51 -9.17 2.12
C GLY A 110 -12.24 -9.83 0.77
N LEU A 111 -12.93 -9.40 -0.30
CA LEU A 111 -12.66 -9.90 -1.66
C LEU A 111 -11.20 -9.68 -2.10
N GLY A 112 -10.57 -8.57 -1.69
CA GLY A 112 -9.16 -8.30 -2.01
C GLY A 112 -8.23 -9.36 -1.43
N LYS A 113 -8.49 -9.83 -0.20
CA LYS A 113 -7.77 -10.94 0.43
C LYS A 113 -7.93 -12.22 -0.40
N ASP A 114 -9.15 -12.55 -0.82
CA ASP A 114 -9.42 -13.77 -1.59
C ASP A 114 -8.68 -13.77 -2.94
N LEU A 115 -8.69 -12.63 -3.64
CA LEU A 115 -7.98 -12.45 -4.90
C LEU A 115 -6.45 -12.55 -4.75
N ILE A 116 -5.90 -11.97 -3.70
CA ILE A 116 -4.47 -12.10 -3.38
C ILE A 116 -4.12 -13.56 -3.06
N ALA A 117 -4.95 -14.26 -2.30
CA ALA A 117 -4.73 -15.66 -1.98
C ALA A 117 -4.74 -16.55 -3.24
N LEU A 118 -5.60 -16.26 -4.21
CA LEU A 118 -5.59 -16.92 -5.52
C LEU A 118 -4.30 -16.61 -6.29
N ALA A 119 -3.89 -15.34 -6.37
CA ALA A 119 -2.66 -14.93 -7.03
C ALA A 119 -1.41 -15.58 -6.41
N MET A 120 -1.36 -15.68 -5.08
CA MET A 120 -0.29 -16.33 -4.33
C MET A 120 -0.19 -17.83 -4.64
N LYS A 121 -1.32 -18.54 -4.74
CA LYS A 121 -1.35 -19.98 -5.07
C LYS A 121 -0.81 -20.29 -6.47
N GLU A 122 -0.92 -19.33 -7.40
CA GLU A 122 -0.42 -19.49 -8.76
C GLU A 122 1.07 -19.13 -8.91
N LEU A 123 1.76 -18.71 -7.85
CA LEU A 123 3.21 -18.52 -7.84
C LEU A 123 3.91 -19.87 -7.67
N GLU A 124 4.99 -20.09 -8.40
CA GLU A 124 5.77 -21.35 -8.35
C GLU A 124 6.31 -21.64 -6.94
N ASP A 125 6.65 -20.58 -6.18
CA ASP A 125 7.03 -20.62 -4.75
C ASP A 125 5.90 -20.06 -3.85
N GLY A 126 4.65 -20.30 -4.21
CA GLY A 126 3.46 -19.77 -3.53
C GLY A 126 3.30 -20.30 -2.11
N GLU A 127 4.03 -19.73 -1.15
CA GLU A 127 3.88 -20.03 0.26
C GLU A 127 2.49 -19.64 0.77
N VAL A 128 1.92 -20.52 1.59
CA VAL A 128 0.62 -20.32 2.24
C VAL A 128 0.70 -19.08 3.16
N LEU A 129 -0.33 -18.23 3.10
CA LEU A 129 -0.47 -17.13 4.06
C LEU A 129 -0.58 -17.71 5.48
N SER A 130 0.35 -17.37 6.36
CA SER A 130 0.30 -17.75 7.77
C SER A 130 -0.67 -16.84 8.52
N LYS A 131 -1.37 -17.37 9.52
CA LYS A 131 -2.32 -16.60 10.32
C LYS A 131 -1.66 -16.12 11.61
N GLU A 132 -1.72 -14.82 11.87
CA GLU A 132 -1.35 -14.19 13.14
C GLU A 132 -2.50 -13.29 13.61
N GLY A 133 -3.20 -13.70 14.66
CA GLY A 133 -4.43 -13.04 15.08
C GLY A 133 -5.48 -13.05 13.96
N ASN A 134 -5.93 -11.85 13.56
CA ASN A 134 -6.89 -11.65 12.48
C ASN A 134 -6.24 -11.39 11.11
N ILE A 135 -4.91 -11.37 11.05
CA ILE A 135 -4.15 -11.07 9.83
C ILE A 135 -3.59 -12.35 9.23
N LEU A 136 -3.80 -12.52 7.93
CA LEU A 136 -3.12 -13.49 7.09
C LEU A 136 -1.91 -12.83 6.45
N LYS A 137 -0.70 -13.38 6.61
CA LYS A 137 0.52 -12.73 6.14
C LYS A 137 1.47 -13.65 5.39
N ASN A 138 2.27 -13.06 4.51
CA ASN A 138 3.48 -13.63 3.94
C ASN A 138 4.58 -12.56 3.99
N GLU A 139 5.58 -12.75 4.85
CA GLU A 139 6.64 -11.76 5.06
C GLU A 139 7.63 -11.70 3.89
N LYS A 140 7.89 -12.84 3.22
CA LYS A 140 8.77 -12.91 2.04
C LYS A 140 8.29 -11.96 0.93
N TYR A 141 6.99 -11.96 0.66
CA TYR A 141 6.39 -11.12 -0.38
C TYR A 141 5.75 -9.82 0.14
N LYS A 142 5.82 -9.56 1.46
CA LYS A 142 5.18 -8.41 2.13
C LYS A 142 3.69 -8.30 1.82
N VAL A 143 3.00 -9.43 1.93
CA VAL A 143 1.54 -9.53 1.72
C VAL A 143 0.86 -9.66 3.08
N PHE A 144 -0.14 -8.83 3.33
CA PHE A 144 -0.93 -8.87 4.56
C PHE A 144 -2.40 -8.73 4.23
N CYS A 145 -3.26 -9.53 4.83
CA CYS A 145 -4.67 -9.54 4.49
C CYS A 145 -5.56 -9.74 5.73
N ALA A 146 -6.78 -9.23 5.67
CA ALA A 146 -7.80 -9.39 6.70
C ALA A 146 -9.15 -9.82 6.09
N ASP A 147 -9.94 -10.56 6.87
CA ASP A 147 -11.25 -11.07 6.43
C ASP A 147 -12.30 -9.95 6.33
N GLY A 148 -12.36 -9.05 7.32
CA GLY A 148 -13.35 -7.97 7.40
C GLY A 148 -12.75 -6.57 7.25
N SER A 149 -13.58 -5.63 6.80
CA SER A 149 -13.27 -4.19 6.77
C SER A 149 -13.76 -3.44 8.02
N THR A 150 -14.35 -4.14 9.00
CA THR A 150 -14.95 -3.56 10.20
C THR A 150 -14.19 -3.95 11.47
N GLY A 151 -14.12 -3.02 12.43
CA GLY A 151 -13.53 -3.27 13.75
C GLY A 151 -12.00 -3.28 13.77
N ASN A 152 -11.43 -4.17 14.59
CA ASN A 152 -9.97 -4.27 14.79
C ASN A 152 -9.22 -4.71 13.52
N ASP A 153 -9.85 -5.46 12.61
CA ASP A 153 -9.20 -6.08 11.45
C ASP A 153 -8.54 -5.05 10.52
N PHE A 154 -9.27 -3.98 10.18
CA PHE A 154 -8.74 -2.89 9.37
C PHE A 154 -7.64 -2.13 10.11
N GLY A 155 -7.86 -1.87 11.41
CA GLY A 155 -6.88 -1.21 12.28
C GLY A 155 -5.59 -2.00 12.48
N ASP A 156 -5.67 -3.33 12.46
CA ASP A 156 -4.51 -4.23 12.52
C ASP A 156 -3.80 -4.30 11.17
N LEU A 157 -4.54 -4.29 10.06
CA LEU A 157 -3.97 -4.33 8.72
C LEU A 157 -3.19 -3.05 8.38
N ILE A 158 -3.70 -1.88 8.75
CA ILE A 158 -3.02 -0.60 8.47
C ILE A 158 -1.68 -0.45 9.18
N LYS A 159 -1.39 -1.24 10.23
CA LYS A 159 -0.08 -1.26 10.89
C LYS A 159 1.04 -1.71 9.95
N TYR A 160 0.70 -2.42 8.89
CA TYR A 160 1.63 -2.90 7.87
C TYR A 160 1.80 -1.92 6.68
N ILE A 161 1.22 -0.72 6.76
CA ILE A 161 1.48 0.37 5.80
C ILE A 161 2.85 1.04 6.08
N VAL A 162 3.45 0.77 7.26
CA VAL A 162 4.63 1.45 7.81
C VAL A 162 5.91 0.62 7.65
#